data_AF-A0A0S8CPD4-F1
#
_entry.id   AF-A0A0S8CPD4-F1
#
_cell.length_a   1.000
_cell.length_b   1.000
_cell.length_c   1.000
_cell.angle_alpha   90.00
_cell.angle_beta   90.00
_cell.angle_gamma   90.00
#
_symmetry.space_group_name_H-M   'P 1'
#
loop_
_entity.id
_entity.type
_entity.pdbx_description
1 polymer ?
#
loop_
_entity_poly.entity_id
_entity_poly.type
_entity_poly.pdbx_seq_one_letter_code
_entity_poly.pdbx_strand_id
1 'polypeptide(L)' 'VAFLVWGVLIMVLDNVLKPLLMGRGIDVPMLIIFLGAVGGMLLSGIVGLFVGAIVLALGYKLFQTWLNVEPST' A
#
# COMPACT_ATOMS: atom_id res chain seq x y z
N VAL A 1 -3.86 -16.93 -26.88
CA VAL A 1 -3.39 -17.82 -25.79
C VAL A 1 -2.05 -17.37 -25.20
N ALA A 2 -0.98 -17.24 -25.99
CA ALA A 2 0.33 -16.78 -25.50
C ALA A 2 0.30 -15.42 -24.75
N PHE A 3 -0.42 -14.43 -25.29
CA PHE A 3 -0.62 -13.13 -24.62
C PHE A 3 -1.39 -13.23 -23.30
N LEU A 4 -2.30 -14.19 -23.18
CA LEU A 4 -3.11 -14.40 -21.98
C LEU A 4 -2.23 -14.99 -20.86
N VAL A 5 -1.38 -15.96 -21.20
CA VAL A 5 -0.41 -16.54 -20.26
C VAL A 5 0.59 -15.48 -19.80
N TRP A 6 1.12 -14.66 -20.72
CA TRP A 6 2.02 -13.56 -20.40
C TRP A 6 1.38 -12.53 -19.46
N GLY A 7 0.14 -12.13 -19.73
CA GLY A 7 -0.60 -11.18 -18.90
C GLY A 7 -0.85 -11.70 -17.48
N VAL A 8 -1.22 -12.97 -17.34
CA VAL A 8 -1.41 -13.60 -16.01
C VAL A 8 -0.09 -13.65 -15.23
N LEU A 9 1.02 -13.93 -15.91
CA LEU A 9 2.35 -14.00 -15.28
C LEU A 9 2.80 -12.61 -14.78
N ILE A 10 2.59 -11.56 -15.57
CA ILE A 10 2.85 -10.17 -15.16
C ILE A 10 1.93 -9.76 -14.01
N MET A 11 0.64 -10.09 -14.06
CA MET A 11 -0.32 -9.76 -13.01
C MET A 11 0.08 -10.36 -11.65
N VAL A 12 0.58 -11.60 -11.64
CA VAL A 12 1.08 -12.24 -10.41
C VAL A 12 2.36 -11.54 -9.92
N LEU A 13 3.29 -11.22 -10.83
CA LEU A 13 4.50 -10.49 -10.48
C LEU A 13 4.18 -9.14 -9.83
N ASP A 14 3.32 -8.34 -10.45
CA ASP A 14 3.01 -6.99 -9.98
C ASP A 14 2.21 -6.99 -8.66
N ASN A 15 1.34 -7.99 -8.47
CA ASN A 15 0.50 -8.10 -7.28
C ASN A 15 1.19 -8.77 -6.09
N VAL A 16 2.27 -9.54 -6.31
CA VAL A 16 3.01 -10.24 -5.24
C VAL A 16 4.30 -9.52 -4.87
N LEU A 17 5.05 -9.00 -5.85
CA LEU A 17 6.32 -8.32 -5.59
C LEU A 17 6.12 -7.01 -4.83
N LYS A 18 5.07 -6.24 -5.14
CA LYS A 18 4.76 -4.99 -4.41
C LYS A 18 4.53 -5.22 -2.92
N PRO A 19 3.64 -6.12 -2.47
CA PRO A 19 3.44 -6.37 -1.05
C PRO A 19 4.63 -7.09 -0.39
N LEU A 20 5.36 -7.97 -1.09
CA LEU A 20 6.55 -8.61 -0.54
C LEU A 20 7.68 -7.60 -0.26
N LEU A 21 7.90 -6.65 -1.16
CA LEU A 21 8.89 -5.58 -0.99
C LEU A 21 8.45 -4.54 0.05
N MET A 22 7.14 -4.31 0.20
CA MET A 22 6.57 -3.39 1.18
C MET A 22 6.24 -4.04 2.54
N GLY A 23 6.41 -5.36 2.68
CA GLY A 23 5.99 -6.15 3.85
C GLY A 23 6.92 -6.08 5.07
N ARG A 24 8.02 -5.32 5.00
CA ARG A 24 8.90 -5.08 6.16
C ARG A 24 8.31 -3.99 7.04
N GLY A 25 7.53 -4.39 8.04
CA GLY A 25 7.27 -3.61 9.24
C GLY A 25 6.66 -2.24 8.98
N ILE A 26 5.43 -2.21 8.46
CA ILE A 26 4.65 -0.99 8.45
C ILE A 26 4.12 -0.75 9.87
N ASP A 27 4.99 -0.24 10.76
CA ASP A 27 4.59 0.41 12.02
C ASP A 27 3.88 1.74 11.72
N VAL A 28 2.80 1.67 10.94
CA VAL A 28 1.88 2.79 10.73
C VAL A 28 0.79 2.67 11.78
N PRO A 29 0.54 3.72 12.57
CA PRO A 29 -0.58 3.76 13.50
C PRO A 29 -1.91 3.38 12.83
N MET A 30 -2.71 2.55 13.49
CA MET A 30 -4.04 2.11 13.01
C MET A 30 -4.92 3.28 12.56
N LEU A 31 -4.83 4.42 13.26
CA LEU A 31 -5.57 5.65 12.95
C LEU A 31 -5.33 6.16 11.53
N ILE A 32 -4.10 6.07 11.02
CA ILE A 32 -3.74 6.57 9.68
C ILE A 32 -4.36 5.67 8.61
N ILE A 33 -4.33 4.36 8.84
CA ILE A 33 -4.96 3.37 7.96
C ILE A 33 -6.48 3.56 7.95
N PHE A 34 -7.08 3.77 9.13
CA PHE A 34 -8.52 3.98 9.28
C PHE A 34 -8.97 5.27 8.57
N LEU A 35 -8.22 6.36 8.75
CA LEU A 35 -8.49 7.63 8.08
C LEU A 35 -8.38 7.49 6.55
N GLY A 36 -7.40 6.73 6.06
CA GLY A 36 -7.24 6.43 4.64
C GLY A 36 -8.36 5.56 4.09
N ALA A 37 -8.80 4.55 4.82
CA ALA A 37 -9.90 3.69 4.41
C ALA A 37 -11.23 4.48 4.33
N VAL A 38 -11.57 5.26 5.37
CA VAL A 38 -12.80 6.07 5.40
C VAL A 38 -12.76 7.15 4.31
N GLY A 39 -11.65 7.88 4.19
CA GLY A 39 -11.50 8.91 3.16
C GLY A 39 -11.57 8.32 1.74
N GLY A 40 -10.89 7.20 1.50
CA GLY A 40 -10.94 6.51 0.22
C GLY A 40 -12.33 5.97 -0.12
N MET A 41 -13.04 5.42 0.87
CA MET A 41 -14.41 4.94 0.73
C MET A 41 -15.36 6.04 0.26
N LEU A 42 -15.25 7.24 0.85
CA LEU A 42 -16.08 8.38 0.48
C LEU A 42 -15.84 8.84 -0.96
N LEU A 43 -14.61 8.72 -1.47
CA LEU A 43 -14.25 9.20 -2.80
C LEU A 43 -14.48 8.17 -3.92
N SER A 44 -14.26 6.88 -3.65
CA SER A 44 -14.24 5.83 -4.68
C SER A 44 -14.98 4.54 -4.29
N GLY A 45 -15.77 4.58 -3.22
CA GLY A 45 -16.55 3.44 -2.74
C GLY A 45 -15.68 2.32 -2.17
N ILE A 46 -16.10 1.07 -2.34
CA ILE A 46 -15.41 -0.11 -1.76
C ILE A 46 -13.95 -0.21 -2.19
N VAL A 47 -13.61 0.13 -3.43
CA VAL A 47 -12.22 0.09 -3.93
C VAL A 47 -11.34 1.06 -3.14
N GLY A 48 -11.91 2.21 -2.76
CA GLY A 48 -11.25 3.23 -1.97
C GLY A 48 -10.85 2.82 -0.57
N LEU A 49 -11.54 1.84 0.04
CA LEU A 49 -11.16 1.30 1.35
C LEU A 49 -9.72 0.76 1.34
N PHE A 50 -9.33 0.13 0.23
CA PHE A 50 -8.00 -0.43 0.05
C PHE A 50 -7.03 0.64 -0.47
N VAL A 51 -7.40 1.36 -1.53
CA VAL A 51 -6.50 2.33 -2.18
C VAL A 51 -6.17 3.48 -1.23
N GLY A 52 -7.16 4.04 -0.53
CA GLY A 52 -6.95 5.15 0.40
C GLY A 52 -6.09 4.78 1.59
N ALA A 53 -6.29 3.57 2.15
CA ALA A 53 -5.45 3.05 3.23
C ALA A 53 -3.99 2.88 2.79
N ILE A 54 -3.75 2.31 1.60
CA ILE A 54 -2.40 2.10 1.06
C ILE A 54 -1.70 3.44 0.81
N VAL A 55 -2.38 4.41 0.19
CA VAL A 55 -1.78 5.71 -0.14
C VAL A 55 -1.37 6.46 1.13
N LEU A 56 -2.21 6.49 2.16
CA LEU A 56 -1.90 7.16 3.43
C LEU A 56 -0.80 6.44 4.23
N ALA A 57 -0.79 5.10 4.23
CA ALA A 57 0.27 4.32 4.87
C ALA A 57 1.63 4.55 4.20
N LEU A 58 1.69 4.54 2.86
CA LEU A 58 2.90 4.84 2.10
C LEU A 58 3.35 6.28 2.30
N GLY A 59 2.41 7.24 2.28
CA GLY A 59 2.70 8.65 2.56
C GLY A 59 3.31 8.84 3.94
N TYR A 60 2.77 8.16 4.97
CA TYR A 60 3.33 8.20 6.31
C TYR A 60 4.74 7.61 6.39
N LYS A 61 4.98 6.46 5.76
CA LYS A 61 6.32 5.85 5.71
C LYS A 61 7.33 6.72 4.97
N LEU A 62 6.93 7.33 3.85
CA LEU A 62 7.77 8.26 3.11
C LEU A 62 8.09 9.51 3.94
N PHE A 63 7.09 10.00 4.69
CA PHE A 63 7.25 11.12 5.61
C PHE A 63 8.19 10.79 6.78
N GLN A 64 8.07 9.61 7.39
CA GLN A 64 9.00 9.14 8.43
C GLN A 64 10.43 9.00 7.89
N THR A 65 10.57 8.43 6.69
CA THR A 65 11.87 8.29 6.02
C THR A 65 12.49 9.66 5.73
N TRP A 66 11.69 10.62 5.24
CA TRP A 66 12.15 12.00 5.01
C TRP A 66 12.62 12.68 6.30
N LEU A 67 11.96 12.39 7.42
CA LEU A 67 12.37 12.87 8.74
C LEU A 67 13.57 12.12 9.34
N ASN A 68 14.14 11.12 8.64
CA ASN A 68 15.13 10.18 9.18
C ASN A 68 14.70 9.56 10.52
N VAL A 69 13.39 9.37 10.71
CA VAL A 69 12.85 8.62 11.84
C VAL A 69 13.00 7.14 11.51
N GLU A 70 14.24 6.70 11.40
CA GLU A 70 14.57 5.29 11.50
C GLU A 70 14.57 4.94 12.99
N PRO A 71 13.80 3.94 13.45
CA PRO A 71 14.03 3.42 14.78
C PRO A 71 15.46 2.89 14.79
N SER A 72 16.32 3.49 15.62
CA SER A 72 17.55 2.82 16.01
C SER A 72 17.12 1.56 16.76
N THR A 73 17.52 0.39 16.24
CA THR A 73 17.19 -1.00 16.64
C THR A 73 15.93 -1.63 16.06
#